data_AF-A0A811T656-F1
#
_entry.id   AF-A0A811T656-F1
#
_cell.length_a   1.000
_cell.length_b   1.000
_cell.length_c   1.000
_cell.angle_alpha   90.00
_cell.angle_beta   90.00
_cell.angle_gamma   90.00
#
_symmetry.space_group_name_H-M   'P 1'
#
loop_
_entity.id
_entity.type
_entity.pdbx_description
1 polymer ?
#
loop_
_entity_poly.entity_id
_entity_poly.type
_entity_poly.pdbx_seq_one_letter_code
_entity_poly.pdbx_strand_id
1 'polypeptide(L)'
;MPATPKPAKQFQQKLETTRDFANGEKLAAWYGLTPGVSQSANKLVTGRITKQASKHVRRMLVQVAHAISGTKNSKLKRFFLRIHARKGTKKAAIALARKVLCILHHLLMNREMYEENGNTKSKPVKFDRTSSPVQMTEQDMIDTLSNAGYVIKKRDVRGCI
;
A
#
# COMPACT_ATOMS: atom_id res chain seq x y z
N MET A 1 44.39 -12.96 24.59
CA MET A 1 43.05 -13.54 24.78
C MET A 1 42.07 -12.40 25.06
N PRO A 2 41.45 -11.75 24.06
CA PRO A 2 40.56 -10.62 24.30
C PRO A 2 39.22 -11.08 24.88
N ALA A 3 38.75 -10.34 25.89
CA ALA A 3 37.58 -10.61 26.71
C ALA A 3 36.27 -10.68 25.90
N THR A 4 35.41 -11.63 26.27
CA THR A 4 34.05 -11.76 25.72
C THR A 4 33.19 -10.56 26.15
N PRO A 5 32.51 -9.86 25.22
CA PRO A 5 31.61 -8.79 25.60
C PRO A 5 30.33 -9.35 26.25
N LYS A 6 29.91 -8.73 27.36
CA LYS A 6 28.70 -9.06 28.14
C LYS A 6 27.43 -9.15 27.26
N PRO A 7 26.54 -10.13 27.49
CA PRO A 7 25.40 -10.45 26.61
C PRO A 7 24.36 -9.34 26.47
N ALA A 8 24.32 -8.38 27.41
CA ALA A 8 23.32 -7.32 27.43
C ALA A 8 23.45 -6.32 26.25
N LYS A 9 24.66 -6.09 25.72
CA LYS A 9 24.88 -5.14 24.61
C LYS A 9 24.62 -5.73 23.22
N GLN A 10 24.66 -7.06 23.07
CA GLN A 10 24.40 -7.71 21.77
C GLN A 10 22.93 -7.64 21.35
N PHE A 11 22.01 -7.52 22.31
CA PHE A 11 20.58 -7.39 21.99
C PHE A 11 20.22 -6.02 21.40
N GLN A 12 20.88 -4.95 21.84
CA GLN A 12 20.58 -3.59 21.37
C GLN A 12 21.17 -3.30 19.98
N GLN A 13 22.38 -3.77 19.69
CA GLN A 13 23.01 -3.58 18.37
C GLN A 13 22.23 -4.24 17.22
N LYS A 14 21.45 -5.29 17.51
CA LYS A 14 20.69 -6.00 16.47
C LYS A 14 19.47 -5.22 15.97
N LEU A 15 18.99 -4.25 16.74
CA LEU A 15 17.86 -3.40 16.36
C LEU A 15 18.29 -2.25 15.43
N GLU A 16 19.56 -1.85 15.48
CA GLU A 16 20.11 -0.75 14.67
C GLU A 16 20.24 -1.09 13.18
N THR A 17 20.30 -2.37 12.81
CA THR A 17 20.41 -2.82 11.40
C THR A 17 19.14 -2.57 10.56
N THR A 18 18.01 -2.19 11.19
CA THR A 18 16.77 -1.92 10.45
C THR A 18 16.85 -0.66 9.59
N ARG A 19 17.72 0.30 9.94
CA ARG A 19 17.97 1.51 9.15
C ARG A 19 18.84 1.29 7.91
N ASP A 20 19.59 0.18 7.88
CA ASP A 20 20.50 -0.13 6.76
C ASP A 20 19.76 -0.58 5.50
N PHE A 21 18.49 -1.00 5.63
CA PHE A 21 17.68 -1.43 4.50
C PHE A 21 16.87 -0.27 3.93
N ALA A 22 17.32 0.25 2.79
CA ALA A 22 16.62 1.30 2.03
C ALA A 22 15.20 0.93 1.56
N ASN A 23 14.81 -0.34 1.62
CA ASN A 23 13.50 -0.80 1.15
C ASN A 23 12.97 -1.97 2.02
N GLY A 24 11.74 -1.85 2.51
CA GLY A 24 11.06 -2.89 3.28
C GLY A 24 10.92 -4.22 2.52
N GLU A 25 10.99 -4.22 1.19
CA GLU A 25 11.03 -5.47 0.40
C GLU A 25 12.34 -6.23 0.55
N LYS A 26 13.48 -5.52 0.62
CA LYS A 26 14.79 -6.13 0.88
C LYS A 26 14.82 -6.71 2.28
N LEU A 27 14.22 -6.01 3.25
CA LEU A 27 14.02 -6.52 4.60
C LEU A 27 13.22 -7.82 4.59
N ALA A 28 12.08 -7.85 3.89
CA ALA A 28 11.26 -9.07 3.79
C ALA A 28 11.97 -10.25 3.09
N ALA A 29 12.85 -9.95 2.12
CA ALA A 29 13.68 -10.96 1.48
C ALA A 29 14.76 -11.50 2.43
N TRP A 30 15.39 -10.63 3.20
CA TRP A 30 16.35 -10.99 4.25
C TRP A 30 15.69 -11.87 5.33
N TYR A 31 14.45 -11.54 5.72
CA TYR A 31 13.64 -12.37 6.60
C TYR A 31 13.00 -13.61 5.92
N GLY A 32 13.35 -13.93 4.67
CA GLY A 32 12.94 -15.16 3.99
C GLY A 32 11.42 -15.30 3.80
N LEU A 33 10.71 -14.18 3.71
CA LEU A 33 9.25 -14.12 3.49
C LEU A 33 8.88 -13.99 2.01
N THR A 34 9.86 -13.79 1.13
CA THR A 34 9.67 -13.66 -0.31
C THR A 34 9.85 -15.01 -1.03
N PRO A 35 9.11 -15.24 -2.13
CA PRO A 35 9.45 -16.33 -3.05
C PRO A 35 10.80 -16.03 -3.70
N GLY A 36 11.62 -17.06 -3.90
CA GLY A 36 12.82 -16.92 -4.72
C GLY A 36 12.40 -16.64 -6.16
N VAL A 37 12.88 -15.55 -6.73
CA VAL A 37 12.67 -15.22 -8.13
C VAL A 37 13.97 -15.50 -8.88
N SER A 38 13.89 -16.32 -9.92
CA SER A 38 14.99 -16.54 -10.86
C SER A 38 14.55 -15.99 -12.21
N GLN A 39 15.31 -15.04 -12.72
CA GLN A 39 15.06 -14.40 -14.01
C GLN A 39 16.24 -14.73 -14.92
N SER A 40 15.96 -15.47 -15.99
CA SER A 40 16.85 -15.56 -17.16
C SER A 40 16.27 -14.71 -18.28
N ALA A 41 17.10 -14.36 -19.28
CA ALA A 41 16.86 -13.33 -20.30
C ALA A 41 15.42 -13.17 -20.83
N ASN A 42 14.63 -14.25 -20.93
CA ASN A 42 13.25 -14.20 -21.39
C ASN A 42 12.23 -14.93 -20.50
N LYS A 43 12.59 -15.33 -19.26
CA LYS A 43 11.71 -16.10 -18.38
C LYS A 43 11.84 -15.69 -16.92
N LEU A 44 10.73 -15.27 -16.33
CA LEU A 44 10.61 -15.05 -14.89
C LEU A 44 9.97 -16.27 -14.24
N VAL A 45 10.75 -17.01 -13.44
CA VAL A 45 10.26 -18.15 -12.67
C VAL A 45 10.18 -17.78 -11.20
N THR A 46 8.95 -17.79 -10.66
CA THR A 46 8.72 -17.64 -9.22
C THR A 46 8.82 -19.02 -8.55
N GLY A 47 9.89 -19.25 -7.82
CA GLY A 47 10.19 -20.49 -7.12
C GLY A 47 9.61 -20.57 -5.71
N ARG A 48 10.19 -21.47 -4.90
CA ARG A 48 9.78 -21.69 -3.51
C ARG A 48 10.20 -20.51 -2.62
N ILE A 49 9.53 -20.39 -1.47
CA ILE A 49 9.87 -19.38 -0.46
C ILE A 49 11.29 -19.63 0.02
N THR A 50 12.13 -18.59 -0.01
CA THR A 50 13.59 -18.70 0.16
C THR A 50 14.01 -19.20 1.53
N LYS A 51 13.17 -19.04 2.58
CA LYS A 51 13.39 -19.56 3.95
C LYS A 51 14.77 -19.20 4.54
N GLN A 52 15.40 -18.12 4.08
CA GLN A 52 16.75 -17.73 4.50
C GLN A 52 16.82 -17.21 5.95
N ALA A 53 15.68 -16.88 6.55
CA ALA A 53 15.65 -16.42 7.94
C ALA A 53 15.66 -17.54 8.97
N SER A 54 16.00 -17.14 10.20
CA SER A 54 15.88 -18.01 11.36
C SER A 54 14.44 -18.55 11.48
N LYS A 55 14.33 -19.85 11.75
CA LYS A 55 13.05 -20.55 11.94
C LYS A 55 12.19 -19.92 13.04
N HIS A 56 12.83 -19.23 13.99
CA HIS A 56 12.17 -18.57 15.11
C HIS A 56 11.42 -17.30 14.67
N VAL A 57 12.11 -16.38 13.97
CA VAL A 57 11.51 -15.12 13.49
C VAL A 57 10.37 -15.42 12.52
N ARG A 58 10.55 -16.40 11.64
CA ARG A 58 9.48 -16.82 10.71
C ARG A 58 8.25 -17.35 11.44
N ARG A 59 8.42 -18.12 12.53
CA ARG A 59 7.30 -18.62 13.35
C ARG A 59 6.58 -17.48 14.05
N MET A 60 7.30 -16.54 14.65
CA MET A 60 6.72 -15.36 15.29
C MET A 60 5.90 -14.53 14.31
N LEU A 61 6.44 -14.23 13.12
CA LEU A 61 5.71 -13.47 12.09
C LEU A 61 4.46 -14.19 11.59
N VAL A 62 4.49 -15.52 11.51
CA VAL A 62 3.32 -16.32 11.15
C VAL A 62 2.27 -16.30 12.28
N GLN A 63 2.69 -16.37 13.54
CA GLN A 63 1.77 -16.22 14.69
C GLN A 63 1.10 -14.84 14.69
N VAL A 64 1.86 -13.77 14.43
CA VAL A 64 1.33 -12.42 14.27
C VAL A 64 0.31 -12.37 13.11
N ALA A 65 0.62 -12.98 11.98
CA ALA A 65 -0.32 -13.08 10.87
C ALA A 65 -1.61 -13.83 11.24
N HIS A 66 -1.51 -14.90 12.03
CA HIS A 66 -2.69 -15.61 12.55
C HIS A 66 -3.51 -14.74 13.51
N ALA A 67 -2.88 -14.01 14.42
CA ALA A 67 -3.57 -13.07 15.31
C ALA A 67 -4.34 -12.00 14.50
N ILE A 68 -3.71 -11.43 13.47
CA ILE A 68 -4.34 -10.44 12.58
C ILE A 68 -5.52 -11.07 11.81
N SER A 69 -5.43 -12.33 11.42
CA SER A 69 -6.54 -13.01 10.72
C SER A 69 -7.82 -13.11 11.57
N GLY A 70 -7.68 -13.16 12.90
CA GLY A 70 -8.78 -13.18 13.87
C GLY A 70 -9.43 -11.82 14.13
N THR A 71 -8.76 -10.71 13.80
CA THR A 71 -9.28 -9.35 14.05
C THR A 71 -10.56 -9.07 13.25
N LYS A 72 -11.47 -8.25 13.79
CA LYS A 72 -12.70 -7.86 13.08
C LYS A 72 -12.43 -6.58 12.27
N ASN A 73 -12.93 -6.55 11.03
CA ASN A 73 -12.94 -5.37 10.14
C ASN A 73 -11.61 -4.72 9.71
N SER A 74 -10.46 -5.38 9.87
CA SER A 74 -9.17 -4.86 9.38
C SER A 74 -8.97 -5.03 7.85
N LYS A 75 -8.35 -4.04 7.20
CA LYS A 75 -7.79 -4.11 5.83
C LYS A 75 -6.78 -5.24 5.67
N LEU A 76 -6.00 -5.52 6.72
CA LEU A 76 -5.03 -6.61 6.71
C LEU A 76 -5.74 -7.97 6.61
N LYS A 77 -6.88 -8.12 7.29
CA LYS A 77 -7.74 -9.30 7.12
C LYS A 77 -8.33 -9.40 5.72
N ARG A 78 -8.82 -8.31 5.14
CA ARG A 78 -9.31 -8.31 3.74
C ARG A 78 -8.22 -8.72 2.75
N PHE A 79 -6.99 -8.25 2.96
CA PHE A 79 -5.84 -8.68 2.19
C PHE A 79 -5.56 -10.18 2.36
N PHE A 80 -5.56 -10.67 3.59
CA PHE A 80 -5.40 -12.10 3.89
C PHE A 80 -6.45 -12.95 3.17
N LEU A 81 -7.73 -12.60 3.27
CA LEU A 81 -8.83 -13.33 2.62
C LEU A 81 -8.67 -13.38 1.10
N ARG A 82 -8.24 -12.27 0.47
CA ARG A 82 -7.99 -12.22 -0.98
C ARG A 82 -6.85 -13.16 -1.41
N ILE A 83 -5.81 -13.32 -0.59
CA ILE A 83 -4.73 -14.26 -0.90
C ILE A 83 -5.14 -15.69 -0.54
N HIS A 84 -5.89 -15.87 0.54
CA HIS A 84 -6.41 -17.15 1.01
C HIS A 84 -7.24 -17.82 -0.09
N ALA A 85 -8.17 -17.09 -0.70
CA ALA A 85 -9.02 -17.59 -1.78
C ALA A 85 -8.22 -18.08 -3.02
N ARG A 86 -7.03 -17.52 -3.28
CA ARG A 86 -6.24 -17.85 -4.47
C ARG A 86 -5.13 -18.87 -4.24
N LYS A 87 -4.54 -18.90 -3.04
CA LYS A 87 -3.28 -19.63 -2.77
C LYS A 87 -3.34 -20.52 -1.54
N GLY A 88 -4.44 -20.50 -0.78
CA GLY A 88 -4.61 -21.25 0.45
C GLY A 88 -3.94 -20.63 1.69
N THR A 89 -4.25 -21.18 2.85
CA THR A 89 -3.96 -20.61 4.18
C THR A 89 -2.48 -20.38 4.44
N LYS A 90 -1.63 -21.37 4.17
CA LYS A 90 -0.19 -21.30 4.45
C LYS A 90 0.51 -20.17 3.67
N LYS A 91 0.16 -20.01 2.38
CA LYS A 91 0.72 -18.96 1.52
C LYS A 91 0.14 -17.59 1.88
N ALA A 92 -1.13 -17.53 2.26
CA ALA A 92 -1.78 -16.30 2.72
C ALA A 92 -1.16 -15.77 4.02
N ALA A 93 -0.85 -16.63 4.99
CA ALA A 93 -0.20 -16.24 6.25
C ALA A 93 1.19 -15.61 5.99
N ILE A 94 1.98 -16.20 5.09
CA ILE A 94 3.31 -15.68 4.75
C ILE A 94 3.21 -14.36 3.99
N ALA A 95 2.26 -14.24 3.06
CA ALA A 95 2.01 -13.00 2.34
C ALA A 95 1.58 -11.88 3.29
N LEU A 96 0.74 -12.19 4.29
CA LEU A 96 0.33 -11.25 5.33
C LEU A 96 1.52 -10.84 6.20
N ALA A 97 2.32 -11.79 6.65
CA ALA A 97 3.55 -11.53 7.41
C ALA A 97 4.52 -10.59 6.66
N ARG A 98 4.73 -10.82 5.35
CA ARG A 98 5.51 -9.90 4.50
C ARG A 98 4.93 -8.49 4.53
N LYS A 99 3.62 -8.35 4.36
CA LYS A 99 2.95 -7.04 4.33
C LYS A 99 3.08 -6.30 5.66
N VAL A 100 2.87 -7.01 6.77
CA VAL A 100 3.02 -6.46 8.13
C VAL A 100 4.45 -5.99 8.36
N LEU A 101 5.44 -6.78 7.96
CA LEU A 101 6.85 -6.41 8.09
C LEU A 101 7.19 -5.16 7.29
N CYS A 102 6.68 -5.01 6.06
CA CYS A 102 6.88 -3.80 5.27
C CYS A 102 6.24 -2.58 5.96
N ILE A 103 5.03 -2.72 6.51
CA ILE A 103 4.36 -1.65 7.26
C ILE A 103 5.17 -1.26 8.50
N LEU A 104 5.64 -2.24 9.28
CA LEU A 104 6.45 -2.00 10.47
C LEU A 104 7.74 -1.26 10.13
N HIS A 105 8.41 -1.62 9.03
CA HIS A 105 9.60 -0.91 8.56
C HIS A 105 9.31 0.55 8.21
N HIS A 106 8.22 0.82 7.49
CA HIS A 106 7.84 2.20 7.15
C HIS A 106 7.49 3.02 8.39
N LEU A 107 6.72 2.45 9.32
CA LEU A 107 6.37 3.13 10.58
C LEU A 107 7.61 3.44 11.41
N LEU A 108 8.58 2.52 11.46
CA LEU A 108 9.82 2.72 12.21
C LEU A 108 10.72 3.79 11.58
N MET A 109 10.77 3.87 10.25
CA MET A 109 11.54 4.91 9.55
C MET A 109 10.88 6.28 9.65
N ASN A 110 9.56 6.36 9.48
CA ASN A 110 8.82 7.63 9.49
C ASN A 110 8.48 8.12 10.91
N ARG A 111 8.59 7.27 11.93
CA ARG A 111 8.13 7.52 13.32
C ARG A 111 6.66 7.94 13.41
N GLU A 112 5.82 7.39 12.54
CA GLU A 112 4.39 7.67 12.49
C GLU A 112 3.59 6.55 13.16
N MET A 113 2.39 6.88 13.63
CA MET A 113 1.45 5.89 14.15
C MET A 113 0.74 5.15 13.00
N TYR A 114 0.43 3.88 13.21
CA TYR A 114 -0.32 3.11 12.23
C TYR A 114 -1.78 3.54 12.21
N GLU A 115 -2.17 4.31 11.20
CA GLU A 115 -3.56 4.69 10.96
C GLU A 115 -4.21 3.75 9.94
N GLU A 116 -5.20 2.98 10.38
CA GLU A 116 -5.98 2.12 9.49
C GLU A 116 -7.11 2.92 8.81
N ASN A 117 -6.78 3.95 8.01
CA ASN A 117 -7.80 4.88 7.45
C ASN A 117 -8.96 4.11 6.80
N GLY A 118 -10.13 4.07 7.45
CA GLY A 118 -11.32 3.43 6.91
C GLY A 118 -11.61 4.02 5.52
N ASN A 119 -11.33 3.23 4.49
CA ASN A 119 -11.46 3.50 3.07
C ASN A 119 -12.27 4.76 2.67
N THR A 120 -11.69 5.97 2.75
CA THR A 120 -12.08 7.09 1.90
C THR A 120 -11.21 7.05 0.65
N LYS A 121 -11.17 5.89 -0.02
CA LYS A 121 -10.93 5.95 -1.46
C LYS A 121 -12.15 6.67 -1.99
N SER A 122 -12.04 7.98 -2.22
CA SER A 122 -12.96 8.70 -3.08
C SER A 122 -13.10 7.81 -4.31
N LYS A 123 -14.30 7.28 -4.51
CA LYS A 123 -14.62 6.64 -5.79
C LYS A 123 -14.19 7.67 -6.83
N PRO A 124 -13.41 7.34 -7.88
CA PRO A 124 -13.26 8.28 -8.98
C PRO A 124 -14.67 8.67 -9.35
N VAL A 125 -14.98 9.97 -9.24
CA VAL A 125 -16.30 10.50 -9.58
C VAL A 125 -16.57 9.98 -10.97
N LYS A 126 -17.54 9.07 -11.10
CA LYS A 126 -18.02 8.69 -12.41
C LYS A 126 -18.67 9.97 -12.92
N PHE A 127 -17.99 10.65 -13.84
CA PHE A 127 -18.66 11.62 -14.68
C PHE A 127 -19.66 10.79 -15.50
N ASP A 128 -20.90 10.74 -15.04
CA ASP A 128 -21.99 10.18 -15.82
C ASP A 128 -22.07 11.00 -17.10
N ARG A 129 -21.61 10.41 -18.21
CA ARG A 129 -21.71 11.01 -19.56
C ARG A 129 -23.17 11.13 -20.04
N THR A 130 -24.12 10.72 -19.20
CA THR A 130 -25.56 10.84 -19.42
C THR A 130 -26.14 11.94 -18.54
N SER A 131 -25.58 13.15 -18.60
CA SER A 131 -26.48 14.31 -18.57
C SER A 131 -27.04 14.40 -19.98
N SER A 132 -28.29 13.99 -20.15
CA SER A 132 -29.09 14.39 -21.32
C SER A 132 -28.90 15.91 -21.55
N PRO A 133 -29.00 16.41 -22.79
CA PRO A 133 -28.86 17.84 -23.04
C PRO A 133 -29.97 18.55 -22.25
N VAL A 134 -29.62 19.11 -21.10
CA VAL A 134 -30.46 20.13 -20.48
C VAL A 134 -30.43 21.23 -21.51
N GLN A 135 -31.56 21.45 -22.17
CA GLN A 135 -31.81 22.64 -22.97
C GLN A 135 -31.73 23.79 -21.97
N MET A 136 -30.51 24.25 -21.71
CA MET A 136 -30.22 25.29 -20.75
C MET A 136 -30.39 26.59 -21.50
N THR A 137 -31.33 27.40 -21.04
CA THR A 137 -31.69 28.67 -21.66
C THR A 137 -30.45 29.55 -21.79
N GLU A 138 -30.36 30.36 -22.84
CA GLU A 138 -29.19 31.24 -23.06
C GLU A 138 -28.85 32.09 -21.83
N GLN A 139 -29.89 32.48 -21.08
CA GLN A 139 -29.78 33.24 -19.84
C GLN A 139 -29.09 32.45 -18.72
N ASP A 140 -29.47 31.19 -18.51
CA ASP A 140 -28.88 30.34 -17.46
C ASP A 140 -27.39 30.06 -17.72
N MET A 141 -27.00 30.00 -18.99
CA MET A 141 -25.58 29.87 -19.38
C MET A 141 -24.77 31.13 -19.05
N ILE A 142 -25.34 32.31 -19.31
CA ILE A 142 -24.70 33.61 -18.99
C ILE A 142 -24.53 33.74 -17.47
N ASP A 143 -25.55 33.42 -16.69
CA ASP A 143 -25.52 33.53 -15.23
C ASP A 143 -24.50 32.57 -14.60
N THR A 144 -24.41 31.34 -15.11
CA THR A 144 -23.41 30.36 -14.65
C THR A 144 -21.98 30.86 -14.87
N LEU A 145 -21.72 31.46 -16.03
CA LEU A 145 -20.40 31.98 -16.38
C LEU A 145 -20.06 33.26 -15.59
N SER A 146 -21.05 34.13 -15.34
CA SER A 146 -20.91 35.33 -14.51
C SER A 146 -20.55 34.97 -13.06
N ASN A 147 -21.27 34.02 -12.46
CA ASN A 147 -20.99 33.53 -11.11
C ASN A 147 -19.62 32.83 -10.98
N ALA A 148 -19.16 32.18 -12.04
CA ALA A 148 -17.83 31.60 -12.10
C ALA A 148 -16.70 32.65 -12.28
N GLY A 149 -17.06 33.94 -12.36
CA GLY A 149 -16.11 35.06 -12.41
C GLY A 149 -15.58 35.38 -13.80
N TYR A 150 -16.23 34.88 -14.87
CA TYR A 150 -15.86 35.21 -16.25
C TYR A 150 -16.58 36.48 -16.72
N VAL A 151 -15.84 37.42 -17.32
CA VAL A 151 -16.39 38.66 -17.86
C VAL A 151 -16.82 38.46 -19.32
N ILE A 152 -18.12 38.51 -19.59
CA ILE A 152 -18.70 38.33 -20.93
C ILE A 152 -19.08 39.70 -21.52
N LYS A 153 -18.59 40.03 -22.72
CA LYS A 153 -18.99 41.23 -23.48
C LYS A 153 -19.80 40.82 -24.71
N LYS A 154 -21.04 41.31 -24.85
CA LYS A 154 -21.83 41.13 -26.09
C LYS A 154 -21.17 41.91 -27.23
N ARG A 155 -20.96 41.24 -28.36
CA ARG A 155 -20.47 41.87 -29.60
C ARG A 155 -21.68 42.46 -30.32
N ASP A 156 -21.74 43.79 -30.44
CA ASP A 156 -22.80 44.46 -31.20
C ASP A 156 -22.53 44.24 -32.69
N VAL A 157 -23.42 43.51 -33.37
CA VAL A 157 -23.34 43.27 -34.82
C VAL A 157 -24.27 44.28 -35.49
N ARG A 158 -23.93 45.56 -35.35
CA ARG A 158 -24.60 46.63 -36.11
C ARG A 158 -23.60 47.19 -37.11
N GLY A 159 -23.83 46.89 -38.38
CA GLY A 159 -23.17 47.55 -39.49
C GLY A 159 -22.57 46.59 -40.51
N CYS A 160 -23.39 46.13 -41.43
CA CYS A 160 -23.07 46.03 -42.86
C CYS A 160 -24.41 46.00 -43.60
N ILE A 161 -24.75 47.13 -44.22
CA ILE A 161 -25.78 47.29 -45.25
C ILE A 161 -25.18 46.85 -46.58
#